data_AF-A0A356G4P7-F1
#
_entry.id   AF-A0A356G4P7-F1
#
_cell.length_a   1.000
_cell.length_b   1.000
_cell.length_c   1.000
_cell.angle_alpha   90.00
_cell.angle_beta   90.00
_cell.angle_gamma   90.00
#
_symmetry.space_group_name_H-M   'P 1'
#
loop_
_entity.id
_entity.type
_entity.pdbx_description
1 polymer ?
#
loop_
_entity_poly.entity_id
_entity_poly.type
_entity_poly.pdbx_seq_one_letter_code
_entity_poly.pdbx_strand_id
1 'polypeptide(L)'
;MYGWLAARGELWFIEVRDEDATSGWHAVGDVTLCPSDLPIVIGEKDLRARHVGRRVIGALCERARELGWSEVRVDEIYDWNVASQRCFSAVGFEPYERTDRGARWRRGLQSTT
;
A
#
# COMPACT_ATOMS: atom_id res chain seq x y z
N MET A 1 -2.41 5.89 -16.73
CA MET A 1 -1.97 5.39 -15.42
C MET A 1 -2.64 4.05 -15.09
N TYR A 2 -3.95 4.00 -14.82
CA TYR A 2 -4.62 2.77 -14.36
C TYR A 2 -4.49 1.54 -15.27
N GLY A 3 -4.57 1.69 -16.60
CA GLY A 3 -4.33 0.55 -17.51
C GLY A 3 -2.93 -0.04 -17.41
N TRP A 4 -1.93 0.76 -17.06
CA TRP A 4 -0.55 0.29 -16.86
C TRP A 4 -0.41 -0.52 -15.56
N LEU A 5 -1.08 -0.07 -14.49
CA LEU A 5 -1.10 -0.71 -13.17
C LEU A 5 -1.91 -2.02 -13.19
N ALA A 6 -3.12 -1.98 -13.73
CA ALA A 6 -3.98 -3.16 -13.85
C ALA A 6 -3.38 -4.27 -14.72
N ALA A 7 -2.47 -3.94 -15.65
CA ALA A 7 -1.74 -4.92 -16.44
C ALA A 7 -0.57 -5.59 -15.68
N ARG A 8 -0.22 -5.11 -14.48
CA ARG A 8 0.97 -5.54 -13.70
C ARG A 8 0.63 -6.09 -12.32
N GLY A 9 -0.59 -5.86 -11.84
CA GLY A 9 -1.01 -6.27 -10.53
C GLY A 9 -2.52 -6.12 -10.33
N GLU A 10 -2.98 -6.52 -9.15
CA GLU A 10 -4.36 -6.31 -8.73
C GLU A 10 -4.53 -4.83 -8.31
N LEU A 11 -5.42 -4.09 -8.99
CA LEU A 11 -5.67 -2.66 -8.77
C LEU A 11 -7.01 -2.45 -8.07
N TRP A 12 -7.03 -1.64 -7.01
CA TRP A 12 -8.26 -1.26 -6.30
C TRP A 12 -8.34 0.23 -6.04
N PHE A 13 -9.57 0.73 -5.99
CA PHE A 13 -9.88 2.02 -5.37
C PHE A 13 -10.05 1.83 -3.87
N ILE A 14 -9.58 2.82 -3.10
CA ILE A 14 -9.74 2.86 -1.65
C ILE A 14 -10.95 3.75 -1.38
N GLU A 15 -11.95 3.19 -0.71
CA GLU A 15 -13.14 3.92 -0.31
C GLU A 15 -13.25 3.97 1.22
N VAL A 16 -13.77 5.08 1.74
CA VAL A 16 -14.16 5.21 3.14
C VAL A 16 -15.65 5.43 3.22
N ARG A 17 -16.28 4.89 4.26
CA ARG A 17 -17.70 5.14 4.51
C ARG A 17 -17.90 6.63 4.81
N ASP A 18 -18.85 7.22 4.11
CA ASP A 18 -19.23 8.62 4.19
C ASP A 18 -20.75 8.70 4.09
N GLU A 19 -21.41 9.12 5.18
CA GLU A 19 -22.88 9.17 5.24
C GLU A 19 -23.46 10.31 4.41
N ASP A 20 -22.64 11.30 4.06
CA ASP A 20 -23.03 12.44 3.23
C ASP A 20 -22.85 12.14 1.72
N ALA A 21 -22.10 11.09 1.37
CA ALA A 21 -21.95 10.63 0.00
C ALA A 21 -23.20 9.90 -0.50
N THR A 22 -23.60 10.14 -1.75
CA THR A 22 -24.81 9.53 -2.36
C THR A 22 -24.79 8.00 -2.34
N SER A 23 -23.62 7.38 -2.44
CA SER A 23 -23.43 5.91 -2.37
C SER A 23 -23.19 5.38 -0.94
N GLY A 24 -23.04 6.27 0.05
CA GLY A 24 -22.54 5.92 1.38
C GLY A 24 -21.02 5.70 1.46
N TRP A 25 -20.31 5.88 0.35
CA TRP A 25 -18.87 5.65 0.21
C TRP A 25 -18.21 6.74 -0.61
N HIS A 26 -17.04 7.19 -0.15
CA HIS A 26 -16.23 8.19 -0.83
C HIS A 26 -14.89 7.58 -1.24
N ALA A 27 -14.49 7.75 -2.51
CA ALA A 27 -13.21 7.28 -3.02
C ALA A 27 -12.09 8.25 -2.65
N VAL A 28 -11.07 7.74 -1.96
CA VAL A 28 -10.02 8.55 -1.32
C VAL A 28 -8.64 8.32 -1.91
N GLY A 29 -8.52 7.36 -2.81
CA GLY A 29 -7.25 6.94 -3.36
C GLY A 29 -7.31 5.60 -4.08
N ASP A 30 -6.13 5.06 -4.35
CA ASP A 30 -5.95 3.79 -5.04
C ASP A 30 -4.71 3.05 -4.55
N VAL A 31 -4.69 1.76 -4.79
CA VAL A 31 -3.57 0.88 -4.46
C VAL A 31 -3.46 -0.24 -5.50
N THR A 32 -2.23 -0.63 -5.83
CA THR A 32 -1.98 -1.79 -6.69
C THR A 32 -1.04 -2.76 -5.99
N LEU A 33 -1.40 -4.04 -5.93
CA LEU A 33 -0.52 -5.12 -5.48
C LEU A 33 0.17 -5.76 -6.69
N CYS A 34 1.47 -5.49 -6.85
CA CYS A 34 2.30 -6.04 -7.91
C CYS A 34 3.39 -6.95 -7.32
N PRO A 35 3.92 -7.94 -8.08
CA PRO A 35 5.01 -8.81 -7.59
C PRO A 35 6.27 -8.05 -7.17
N SER A 36 6.52 -6.86 -7.75
CA SER A 36 7.71 -6.06 -7.51
C SER A 36 7.46 -4.73 -6.80
N ASP A 37 6.19 -4.37 -6.54
CA ASP A 37 5.85 -3.06 -5.98
C ASP A 37 4.46 -3.03 -5.32
N LEU A 38 4.24 -2.05 -4.43
CA LEU A 38 2.96 -1.79 -3.77
C LEU A 38 2.63 -0.29 -3.80
N PRO A 39 2.40 0.32 -4.97
CA PRO A 39 2.06 1.73 -5.06
C PRO A 39 0.70 1.98 -4.41
N ILE A 40 0.66 2.95 -3.49
CA ILE A 40 -0.54 3.40 -2.79
C ILE A 40 -0.58 4.92 -2.74
N VAL A 41 -1.74 5.48 -3.07
CA VAL A 41 -2.02 6.92 -2.95
C VAL A 41 -3.27 7.11 -2.13
N ILE A 42 -3.21 8.04 -1.16
CA ILE A 42 -4.38 8.55 -0.44
C ILE A 42 -4.37 10.07 -0.64
N GLY A 43 -5.34 10.54 -1.43
CA GLY A 43 -5.41 11.92 -1.92
C GLY A 43 -5.80 12.93 -0.83
N GLU A 44 -6.62 12.51 0.13
CA GLU A 44 -7.10 13.40 1.19
C GLU A 44 -6.11 13.45 2.37
N LYS A 45 -5.65 14.67 2.68
CA LYS A 45 -4.67 14.88 3.76
C LYS A 45 -5.23 14.54 5.14
N ASP A 46 -6.52 14.79 5.36
CA ASP A 46 -7.19 14.62 6.66
C ASP A 46 -7.47 13.14 7.00
N LEU A 47 -7.53 12.26 5.99
CA LEU A 47 -7.72 10.82 6.19
C LEU A 47 -6.46 10.08 6.64
N ARG A 48 -5.30 10.73 6.62
CA ARG A 48 -4.04 10.16 7.15
C ARG A 48 -4.13 9.90 8.65
N ALA A 49 -4.94 10.67 9.38
CA ALA A 49 -5.17 10.51 10.81
C ALA A 49 -5.99 9.25 11.17
N ARG A 50 -6.63 8.59 10.19
CA ARG A 50 -7.46 7.39 10.43
C ARG A 50 -6.75 6.07 10.14
N HIS A 51 -5.44 6.11 9.87
CA HIS A 51 -4.62 4.94 9.55
C HIS A 51 -5.14 4.11 8.37
N VAL A 52 -5.86 4.74 7.41
CA VAL A 52 -6.43 4.06 6.24
C VAL A 52 -5.35 3.31 5.46
N GLY A 53 -4.23 3.98 5.14
CA GLY A 53 -3.12 3.34 4.42
C GLY A 53 -2.56 2.12 5.13
N ARG A 54 -2.42 2.18 6.46
CA ARG A 54 -1.94 1.04 7.27
C ARG A 54 -2.88 -0.17 7.15
N ARG A 55 -4.18 0.07 7.21
CA ARG A 55 -5.21 -0.99 7.10
C ARG A 55 -5.21 -1.61 5.71
N VAL A 56 -5.14 -0.77 4.67
CA VAL A 56 -5.08 -1.22 3.27
C VAL A 56 -3.82 -2.04 3.00
N ILE A 57 -2.64 -1.55 3.39
CA ILE A 57 -1.38 -2.29 3.23
C ILE A 57 -1.43 -3.62 3.99
N GLY A 58 -1.98 -3.63 5.21
CA GLY A 58 -2.17 -4.86 5.98
C GLY A 58 -3.05 -5.89 5.25
N ALA A 59 -4.20 -5.45 4.73
CA ALA A 59 -5.09 -6.30 3.94
C ALA A 59 -4.40 -6.85 2.68
N LEU A 60 -3.57 -6.05 2.01
CA LEU A 60 -2.83 -6.52 0.84
C LEU A 60 -1.70 -7.49 1.18
N CYS A 61 -1.10 -7.41 2.37
CA CYS A 61 -0.21 -8.47 2.83
C CYS A 61 -0.95 -9.79 3.06
N GLU A 62 -2.19 -9.76 3.57
CA GLU A 62 -3.02 -10.98 3.66
C GLU A 62 -3.38 -11.49 2.26
N ARG A 63 -3.77 -10.61 1.34
CA ARG A 63 -4.03 -10.98 -0.05
C ARG A 63 -2.82 -11.64 -0.71
N ALA A 64 -1.62 -11.08 -0.51
CA ALA A 64 -0.39 -11.67 -1.02
C ALA A 64 -0.11 -13.07 -0.43
N ARG A 65 -0.45 -13.31 0.84
CA ARG A 65 -0.37 -14.66 1.44
C ARG A 65 -1.33 -15.64 0.78
N GLU A 66 -2.57 -15.24 0.51
CA GLU A 66 -3.55 -16.07 -0.21
C GLU A 66 -3.07 -16.43 -1.62
N LEU A 67 -2.33 -15.53 -2.27
CA LEU A 67 -1.69 -15.75 -3.56
C LEU A 67 -0.41 -16.61 -3.47
N GLY A 68 -0.02 -17.05 -2.27
CA GLY A 68 1.16 -17.89 -2.02
C GLY A 68 2.49 -17.13 -2.07
N TRP A 69 2.49 -15.81 -1.90
CA TRP A 69 3.72 -15.03 -1.91
C TRP A 69 4.48 -15.20 -0.59
N SER A 70 5.80 -15.24 -0.68
CA SER A 70 6.68 -15.27 0.50
C SER A 70 7.03 -13.88 1.03
N GLU A 71 6.83 -12.84 0.25
CA GLU A 71 7.06 -11.45 0.64
C GLU A 71 6.26 -10.46 -0.23
N VAL A 72 6.12 -9.23 0.27
CA VAL A 72 5.67 -8.07 -0.51
C VAL A 72 6.82 -7.06 -0.60
N ARG A 73 6.98 -6.42 -1.76
CA ARG A 73 8.03 -5.44 -2.02
C ARG A 73 7.46 -4.09 -2.41
N VAL A 74 8.24 -3.04 -2.16
CA VAL A 74 8.02 -1.66 -2.63
C VAL A 74 9.26 -1.23 -3.37
N ASP A 75 9.09 -0.78 -4.61
CA ASP A 75 10.19 -0.48 -5.52
C ASP A 75 10.98 0.75 -5.06
N GLU A 76 10.32 1.80 -4.59
CA GLU A 76 11.00 2.97 -4.02
C GLU A 76 10.08 3.74 -3.07
N ILE A 77 10.54 3.97 -1.85
CA ILE A 77 9.99 5.00 -0.97
C ILE A 77 11.05 6.08 -0.82
N TYR A 78 10.72 7.29 -1.29
CA TYR A 78 11.59 8.46 -1.21
C TYR A 78 11.97 8.84 0.22
N ASP A 79 13.18 9.37 0.40
CA ASP A 79 13.70 9.82 1.71
C ASP A 79 12.83 10.92 2.34
N TRP A 80 12.31 11.83 1.52
CA TRP A 80 11.44 12.92 1.98
C TRP A 80 10.02 12.43 2.35
N ASN A 81 9.61 11.24 1.89
CA ASN A 81 8.26 10.72 2.12
C ASN A 81 8.15 9.98 3.46
N VAL A 82 8.42 10.70 4.54
CA VAL A 82 8.42 10.18 5.92
C VAL A 82 7.06 9.57 6.31
N ALA A 83 5.97 10.12 5.77
CA ALA A 83 4.62 9.59 6.01
C ALA A 83 4.46 8.17 5.45
N SER A 84 4.92 7.92 4.23
CA SER A 84 4.90 6.58 3.63
C SER A 84 5.83 5.62 4.38
N GLN A 85 7.07 6.04 4.68
CA GLN A 85 8.01 5.21 5.45
C GLN A 85 7.43 4.75 6.80
N ARG A 86 6.77 5.66 7.54
CA ARG A 86 6.07 5.33 8.79
C ARG A 86 4.86 4.41 8.57
N CYS A 87 4.14 4.60 7.48
CA CYS A 87 2.97 3.78 7.16
C CYS A 87 3.37 2.33 6.88
N PHE A 88 4.40 2.12 6.06
CA PHE A 88 4.93 0.81 5.71
C PHE A 88 5.62 0.12 6.89
N SER A 89 6.47 0.83 7.64
CA SER A 89 7.15 0.26 8.82
C SER A 89 6.17 -0.17 9.91
N ALA A 90 5.06 0.55 10.10
CA ALA A 90 4.00 0.17 11.04
C ALA A 90 3.25 -1.13 10.67
N VAL A 91 3.48 -1.66 9.47
CA VAL A 91 2.96 -2.94 8.97
C VAL A 91 4.08 -4.00 8.88
N GLY A 92 5.30 -3.68 9.33
CA GLY A 92 6.43 -4.61 9.36
C GLY A 92 7.24 -4.67 8.07
N PHE A 93 7.13 -3.66 7.20
CA PHE A 93 8.10 -3.49 6.11
C PHE A 93 9.39 -2.89 6.64
N GLU A 94 10.50 -3.30 6.06
CA GLU A 94 11.84 -2.80 6.37
C GLU A 94 12.56 -2.40 5.08
N PRO A 95 13.37 -1.33 5.10
CA PRO A 95 14.22 -0.98 3.96
C PRO A 95 15.31 -2.05 3.80
N TYR A 96 15.57 -2.50 2.57
CA TYR A 96 16.59 -3.53 2.30
C TYR A 96 17.66 -3.11 1.30
N GLU A 97 17.42 -2.06 0.51
CA GLU A 97 18.37 -1.56 -0.48
C GLU A 97 18.18 -0.06 -0.68
N ARG A 98 19.28 0.70 -0.74
CA ARG A 98 19.25 2.14 -1.00
C ARG A 98 19.12 2.42 -2.49
N THR A 99 18.34 3.43 -2.84
CA THR A 99 18.26 3.98 -4.19
C THR A 99 18.80 5.41 -4.19
N ASP A 100 18.91 6.04 -5.37
CA ASP A 100 19.38 7.42 -5.50
C ASP A 100 18.54 8.44 -4.72
N ARG A 101 17.25 8.14 -4.51
CA ARG A 101 16.28 9.09 -3.93
C ARG A 101 15.57 8.57 -2.67
N GLY A 102 15.90 7.36 -2.23
CA GLY A 102 15.17 6.68 -1.17
C GLY A 102 15.70 5.28 -0.87
N ALA A 103 14.76 4.36 -0.64
CA ALA A 103 15.07 2.95 -0.46
C ALA A 103 13.97 2.05 -1.01
N ARG A 104 14.34 0.83 -1.39
CA ARG A 104 13.44 -0.31 -1.59
C ARG A 104 13.05 -0.90 -0.24
N TRP A 105 11.80 -1.32 -0.11
CA TRP A 105 11.27 -1.90 1.12
C TRP A 105 10.69 -3.28 0.87
N ARG A 106 10.72 -4.14 1.88
CA ARG A 106 10.09 -5.46 1.82
C ARG A 106 9.48 -5.87 3.15
N ARG A 107 8.52 -6.77 3.09
CA ARG A 107 8.00 -7.50 4.24
C ARG A 107 7.94 -8.98 3.90
N GLY A 108 8.66 -9.80 4.65
CA GLY A 108 8.48 -11.25 4.61
C GLY A 108 7.10 -11.64 5.14
N LEU A 109 6.40 -12.49 4.41
CA LEU A 109 5.13 -13.08 4.79
C LEU A 109 5.43 -14.47 5.37
N GLN A 110 5.67 -14.54 6.68
CA GLN A 110 5.76 -15.85 7.34
C GLN A 110 4.40 -16.55 7.26
N SER A 111 4.42 -17.87 7.06
CA SER A 111 3.24 -18.70 7.25
C SER A 111 2.82 -18.58 8.71
N THR A 112 1.57 -18.18 8.95
CA THR A 112 0.99 -18.26 10.29
C THR A 112 0.86 -19.75 10.61
N THR A 113 1.77 -20.27 11.42
CA THR A 113 1.74 -21.65 11.93
C THR A 113 0.49 -21.88 12.77
#